data_AF-A0A7D5SQI6-F1
#
_entry.id   AF-A0A7D5SQI6-F1
#
_cell.length_a   1.000
_cell.length_b   1.000
_cell.length_c   1.000
_cell.angle_alpha   90.00
_cell.angle_beta   90.00
_cell.angle_gamma   90.00
#
_symmetry.space_group_name_H-M   'P 1'
#
loop_
_entity.id
_entity.type
_entity.pdbx_description
1 polymer ?
#
loop_
_entity_poly.entity_id
_entity_poly.type
_entity_poly.pdbx_seq_one_letter_code
_entity_poly.pdbx_strand_id
1 'polypeptide(L)'
;MKRVTVEDVPSWSYRGLEAFLYIPAMIAALLGLGTALAFVFGFGGGSTAGAAGGAGATGVGTPGGEVAALIGGIAAVWLLGLLLGLASAVAIPLFLYFDAGKIASQNLDWEPNRGLYAVGGFFLSGLVVWHYLYRRHQHVVDWVGSQAWWYLALIGVAIGALAAVGSAIGPGLLFLGFVGLPLFAIGVYKDATYARLNSDWRPNPVNHFLAAFFTGLFAFPAVFYFGYYVYKRHAHLGLL
;
A
#
# COMPACT_ATOMS: atom_id res chain seq x y z
N MET A 1 -25.50 0.84 -21.91
CA MET A 1 -25.79 1.69 -20.74
C MET A 1 -24.61 2.64 -20.53
N LYS A 2 -24.86 3.93 -20.29
CA LYS A 2 -23.81 4.93 -20.00
C LYS A 2 -23.15 4.55 -18.67
N ARG A 3 -21.83 4.47 -18.62
CA ARG A 3 -21.13 4.19 -17.35
C ARG A 3 -21.22 5.40 -16.44
N VAL A 4 -21.58 5.17 -15.20
CA VAL A 4 -21.49 6.17 -14.15
C VAL A 4 -20.02 6.31 -13.76
N THR A 5 -19.55 7.53 -13.80
CA THR A 5 -18.19 7.90 -13.43
C THR A 5 -18.20 8.62 -12.09
N VAL A 6 -17.03 8.76 -11.51
CA VAL A 6 -16.81 9.63 -10.34
C VAL A 6 -17.15 11.11 -10.58
N GLU A 7 -17.26 11.59 -11.84
CA GLU A 7 -17.72 12.98 -12.12
C GLU A 7 -19.23 13.09 -11.91
N ASP A 8 -19.95 12.02 -12.20
CA ASP A 8 -21.39 11.92 -11.95
C ASP A 8 -21.67 11.77 -10.44
N VAL A 9 -20.71 11.24 -9.66
CA VAL A 9 -20.85 11.00 -8.21
C VAL A 9 -19.61 11.49 -7.42
N PRO A 10 -19.39 12.82 -7.35
CA PRO A 10 -18.22 13.37 -6.68
C PRO A 10 -18.31 13.17 -5.16
N SER A 11 -17.28 12.56 -4.59
CA SER A 11 -17.25 12.23 -3.17
C SER A 11 -15.86 12.35 -2.56
N TRP A 12 -15.70 13.33 -1.67
CA TRP A 12 -14.49 13.47 -0.85
C TRP A 12 -14.32 12.28 0.10
N SER A 13 -15.44 11.72 0.59
CA SER A 13 -15.45 10.54 1.45
C SER A 13 -14.88 9.31 0.73
N TYR A 14 -15.18 9.14 -0.56
CA TYR A 14 -14.53 8.11 -1.37
C TYR A 14 -13.01 8.28 -1.45
N ARG A 15 -12.51 9.50 -1.70
CA ARG A 15 -11.07 9.77 -1.72
C ARG A 15 -10.42 9.50 -0.36
N GLY A 16 -11.14 9.78 0.73
CA GLY A 16 -10.74 9.40 2.07
C GLY A 16 -10.60 7.88 2.25
N LEU A 17 -11.58 7.10 1.77
CA LEU A 17 -11.52 5.63 1.79
C LEU A 17 -10.37 5.07 0.94
N GLU A 18 -10.08 5.68 -0.22
CA GLU A 18 -8.89 5.33 -1.00
C GLU A 18 -7.60 5.57 -0.21
N ALA A 19 -7.50 6.68 0.52
CA ALA A 19 -6.33 6.92 1.37
C ALA A 19 -6.15 5.81 2.43
N PHE A 20 -7.25 5.35 3.05
CA PHE A 20 -7.23 4.22 3.99
C PHE A 20 -6.79 2.91 3.33
N LEU A 21 -7.13 2.68 2.06
CA LEU A 21 -6.63 1.53 1.30
C LEU A 21 -5.10 1.52 1.20
N TYR A 22 -4.47 2.69 1.10
CA TYR A 22 -3.02 2.82 0.93
C TYR A 22 -2.22 2.73 2.23
N ILE A 23 -2.86 2.93 3.39
CA ILE A 23 -2.18 2.95 4.70
C ILE A 23 -1.29 1.72 4.95
N PRO A 24 -1.71 0.46 4.70
CA PRO A 24 -0.86 -0.70 4.93
C PRO A 24 0.45 -0.65 4.12
N ALA A 25 0.40 -0.19 2.87
CA ALA A 25 1.58 -0.06 2.03
C ALA A 25 2.50 1.07 2.51
N MET A 26 1.94 2.18 2.98
CA MET A 26 2.70 3.29 3.58
C MET A 26 3.36 2.88 4.90
N ILE A 27 2.66 2.12 5.73
CA ILE A 27 3.19 1.57 6.99
C ILE A 27 4.37 0.64 6.70
N ALA A 28 4.24 -0.26 5.72
CA ALA A 28 5.34 -1.13 5.32
C ALA A 28 6.55 -0.33 4.83
N ALA A 29 6.33 0.71 4.02
CA ALA A 29 7.40 1.58 3.57
C ALA A 29 8.12 2.28 4.72
N LEU A 30 7.36 2.83 5.69
CA LEU A 30 7.93 3.47 6.88
C LEU A 30 8.72 2.48 7.75
N LEU A 31 8.25 1.23 7.86
CA LEU A 31 9.01 0.16 8.51
C LEU A 31 10.33 -0.07 7.79
N GLY A 32 10.30 -0.25 6.47
CA GLY A 32 11.49 -0.44 5.65
C GLY A 32 12.49 0.68 5.77
N LEU A 33 12.01 1.93 5.71
CA LEU A 33 12.80 3.14 5.83
C LEU A 33 13.40 3.26 7.24
N GLY A 34 12.60 3.05 8.29
CA GLY A 34 13.07 3.07 9.68
C GLY A 34 14.13 2.02 9.97
N THR A 35 13.93 0.79 9.52
CA THR A 35 14.90 -0.30 9.68
C THR A 35 16.17 -0.07 8.85
N ALA A 36 16.04 0.38 7.60
CA ALA A 36 17.20 0.68 6.76
C ALA A 36 18.01 1.86 7.31
N LEU A 37 17.37 2.92 7.81
CA LEU A 37 18.04 4.04 8.46
C LEU A 37 18.74 3.60 9.75
N ALA A 38 18.08 2.82 10.60
CA ALA A 38 18.70 2.29 11.80
C ALA A 38 19.90 1.38 11.50
N PHE A 39 19.87 0.66 10.38
CA PHE A 39 21.00 -0.15 9.90
C PHE A 39 22.15 0.69 9.35
N VAL A 40 21.86 1.68 8.47
CA VAL A 40 22.86 2.53 7.82
C VAL A 40 23.52 3.49 8.80
N PHE A 41 22.72 4.16 9.63
CA PHE A 41 23.23 5.15 10.57
C PHE A 41 23.75 4.53 11.85
N GLY A 42 23.32 3.30 12.18
CA GLY A 42 23.63 2.64 13.43
C GLY A 42 23.13 3.45 14.63
N PHE A 43 22.43 2.79 15.55
CA PHE A 43 22.53 3.20 16.96
C PHE A 43 23.95 2.88 17.50
N GLY A 44 24.99 3.30 16.78
CA GLY A 44 26.40 3.36 17.18
C GLY A 44 26.73 4.68 17.89
N GLY A 45 25.72 5.31 18.49
CA GLY A 45 25.83 6.47 19.37
C GLY A 45 25.74 6.06 20.84
N GLY A 46 26.34 4.94 21.22
CA GLY A 46 26.79 4.80 22.61
C GLY A 46 27.94 5.78 22.80
N SER A 47 27.67 6.90 23.47
CA SER A 47 28.70 7.80 23.95
C SER A 47 29.63 7.04 24.91
N THR A 48 30.70 6.42 24.41
CA THR A 48 31.85 6.01 25.22
C THR A 48 32.95 7.07 25.14
N ALA A 49 32.59 8.28 25.56
CA ALA A 49 33.58 9.13 26.22
C ALA A 49 33.80 8.55 27.63
N GLY A 50 34.71 7.57 27.73
CA GLY A 50 35.24 7.08 29.01
C GLY A 50 35.01 5.60 29.31
N ALA A 51 35.98 4.76 28.92
CA ALA A 51 36.60 3.71 29.75
C ALA A 51 37.33 2.72 28.85
N ALA A 52 38.64 2.60 29.09
CA ALA A 52 39.53 1.68 28.42
C ALA A 52 39.20 0.21 28.71
N GLY A 53 39.43 -0.65 27.71
CA GLY A 53 39.63 -2.09 27.90
C GLY A 53 38.38 -2.96 27.71
N GLY A 54 38.29 -3.65 26.58
CA GLY A 54 37.35 -4.76 26.40
C GLY A 54 36.90 -4.92 24.96
N ALA A 55 37.32 -6.00 24.32
CA ALA A 55 36.85 -6.42 23.01
C ALA A 55 35.32 -6.52 22.97
N GLY A 56 34.69 -5.77 22.08
CA GLY A 56 33.23 -5.77 21.94
C GLY A 56 32.73 -4.56 21.17
N ALA A 57 33.35 -4.25 20.04
CA ALA A 57 32.73 -3.36 19.07
C ALA A 57 31.39 -4.01 18.68
N THR A 58 30.27 -3.43 19.11
CA THR A 58 28.94 -3.69 18.59
C THR A 58 28.87 -3.15 17.16
N GLY A 59 29.61 -3.82 16.29
CA GLY A 59 29.70 -3.51 14.88
C GLY A 59 28.36 -3.76 14.21
N VAL A 60 28.05 -2.87 13.28
CA VAL A 60 27.16 -3.13 12.14
C VAL A 60 27.52 -4.54 11.60
N GLY A 61 26.56 -5.47 11.63
CA GLY A 61 26.77 -6.88 11.24
C GLY A 61 26.85 -7.91 12.39
N THR A 62 26.67 -7.49 13.65
CA THR A 62 26.41 -8.46 14.74
C THR A 62 24.91 -8.74 14.87
N PRO A 63 24.48 -10.00 15.13
CA PRO A 63 23.06 -10.35 15.26
C PRO A 63 22.27 -9.47 16.25
N GLY A 64 22.95 -8.94 17.29
CA GLY A 64 22.33 -8.04 18.28
C GLY A 64 22.01 -6.64 17.76
N GLY A 65 22.83 -6.08 16.87
CA GLY A 65 22.60 -4.75 16.29
C GLY A 65 21.44 -4.73 15.28
N GLU A 66 21.29 -5.82 14.53
CA GLU A 66 20.20 -5.99 13.55
C GLU A 66 18.84 -6.13 14.24
N VAL A 67 18.79 -6.88 15.34
CA VAL A 67 17.57 -7.04 16.15
C VAL A 67 17.15 -5.71 16.79
N ALA A 68 18.10 -4.92 17.29
CA ALA A 68 17.80 -3.60 17.86
C ALA A 68 17.24 -2.62 16.83
N ALA A 69 17.81 -2.59 15.62
CA ALA A 69 17.32 -1.76 14.51
C ALA A 69 15.90 -2.15 14.09
N LEU A 70 15.61 -3.45 14.03
CA LEU A 70 14.26 -3.96 13.76
C LEU A 70 13.27 -3.55 14.85
N ILE A 71 13.63 -3.72 16.13
CA ILE A 71 12.77 -3.34 17.27
C ILE A 71 12.48 -1.82 17.26
N GLY A 72 13.49 -0.99 16.99
CA GLY A 72 13.32 0.46 16.89
C GLY A 72 12.38 0.87 15.74
N GLY A 73 12.54 0.27 14.57
CA GLY A 73 11.65 0.48 13.43
C GLY A 73 10.21 0.04 13.72
N ILE A 74 10.05 -1.13 14.35
CA ILE A 74 8.75 -1.65 14.80
C ILE A 74 8.11 -0.65 15.78
N ALA A 75 8.81 -0.22 16.83
CA ALA A 75 8.26 0.68 17.85
C ALA A 75 7.74 2.01 17.25
N ALA A 76 8.49 2.62 16.34
CA ALA A 76 8.07 3.84 15.65
C ALA A 76 6.80 3.63 14.81
N VAL A 77 6.75 2.51 14.08
CA VAL A 77 5.58 2.12 13.28
C VAL A 77 4.36 1.82 14.16
N TRP A 78 4.54 1.21 15.33
CA TRP A 78 3.44 0.92 16.25
C TRP A 78 2.80 2.18 16.82
N LEU A 79 3.59 3.17 17.21
CA LEU A 79 3.05 4.45 17.69
C LEU A 79 2.22 5.14 16.61
N LEU A 80 2.72 5.17 15.39
CA LEU A 80 1.98 5.72 14.26
C LEU A 80 0.74 4.88 13.93
N GLY A 81 0.87 3.55 13.97
CA GLY A 81 -0.23 2.60 13.75
C GLY A 81 -1.36 2.78 14.76
N LEU A 82 -1.05 3.09 16.02
CA LEU A 82 -2.03 3.40 17.05
C LEU A 82 -2.76 4.71 16.76
N LEU A 83 -2.03 5.78 16.43
CA LEU A 83 -2.64 7.06 16.05
C LEU A 83 -3.53 6.93 14.81
N LEU A 84 -3.04 6.25 13.78
CA LEU A 84 -3.79 5.96 12.56
C LEU A 84 -4.98 5.06 12.85
N GLY A 85 -4.84 4.06 13.72
CA GLY A 85 -5.93 3.16 14.13
C GLY A 85 -7.06 3.91 14.83
N LEU A 86 -6.74 4.78 15.77
CA LEU A 86 -7.71 5.64 16.45
C LEU A 86 -8.40 6.61 15.48
N ALA A 87 -7.63 7.27 14.60
CA ALA A 87 -8.20 8.14 13.57
C ALA A 87 -9.11 7.37 12.61
N SER A 88 -8.70 6.16 12.22
CA SER A 88 -9.46 5.27 11.33
C SER A 88 -10.78 4.83 11.95
N ALA A 89 -10.81 4.57 13.27
CA ALA A 89 -12.01 4.13 13.98
C ALA A 89 -13.17 5.14 13.89
N VAL A 90 -12.87 6.42 13.73
CA VAL A 90 -13.86 7.49 13.53
C VAL A 90 -14.06 7.80 12.05
N ALA A 91 -12.97 7.95 11.30
CA ALA A 91 -13.02 8.40 9.91
C ALA A 91 -13.66 7.38 8.96
N ILE A 92 -13.34 6.08 9.11
CA ILE A 92 -13.85 5.04 8.21
C ILE A 92 -15.38 4.93 8.26
N PRO A 93 -16.03 4.80 9.45
CA PRO A 93 -17.49 4.77 9.54
C PRO A 93 -18.15 6.00 8.91
N LEU A 94 -17.61 7.20 9.17
CA LEU A 94 -18.13 8.44 8.61
C LEU A 94 -18.02 8.46 7.08
N PHE A 95 -16.84 8.11 6.55
CA PHE A 95 -16.64 8.12 5.10
C PHE A 95 -17.49 7.07 4.38
N LEU A 96 -17.64 5.88 4.97
CA LEU A 96 -18.53 4.86 4.46
C LEU A 96 -20.00 5.31 4.50
N TYR A 97 -20.45 5.91 5.60
CA TYR A 97 -21.82 6.42 5.73
C TYR A 97 -22.15 7.44 4.64
N PHE A 98 -21.29 8.46 4.49
CA PHE A 98 -21.52 9.55 3.54
C PHE A 98 -21.37 9.09 2.09
N ASP A 99 -20.36 8.28 1.75
CA ASP A 99 -20.19 7.81 0.38
C ASP A 99 -21.29 6.81 -0.01
N ALA A 100 -21.63 5.85 0.86
CA ALA A 100 -22.73 4.93 0.60
C ALA A 100 -24.02 5.69 0.37
N GLY A 101 -24.24 6.79 1.10
CA GLY A 101 -25.44 7.57 0.90
C GLY A 101 -25.53 8.28 -0.44
N LYS A 102 -24.41 8.81 -0.92
CA LYS A 102 -24.32 9.39 -2.26
C LYS A 102 -24.50 8.36 -3.36
N ILE A 103 -23.99 7.14 -3.18
CA ILE A 103 -24.13 6.05 -4.15
C ILE A 103 -25.57 5.54 -4.17
N ALA A 104 -26.19 5.33 -3.00
CA ALA A 104 -27.56 4.85 -2.89
C ALA A 104 -28.62 5.84 -3.41
N SER A 105 -28.27 7.13 -3.55
CA SER A 105 -29.15 8.10 -4.20
C SER A 105 -29.03 8.12 -5.73
N GLN A 106 -28.11 7.34 -6.31
CA GLN A 106 -27.99 7.19 -7.75
C GLN A 106 -28.86 6.05 -8.25
N ASN A 107 -29.31 6.15 -9.50
CA ASN A 107 -30.02 5.05 -10.17
C ASN A 107 -29.01 4.01 -10.68
N LEU A 108 -28.45 3.23 -9.76
CA LEU A 108 -27.47 2.17 -10.00
C LEU A 108 -28.04 0.82 -9.55
N ASP A 109 -27.55 -0.27 -10.13
CA ASP A 109 -27.94 -1.64 -9.74
C ASP A 109 -27.47 -2.05 -8.32
N TRP A 110 -26.79 -1.15 -7.61
CA TRP A 110 -26.28 -1.38 -6.26
C TRP A 110 -26.65 -0.23 -5.34
N GLU A 111 -27.48 -0.54 -4.34
CA GLU A 111 -27.95 0.39 -3.32
C GLU A 111 -27.32 0.04 -1.96
N PRO A 112 -26.16 0.62 -1.61
CA PRO A 112 -25.50 0.33 -0.34
C PRO A 112 -26.28 0.87 0.86
N ASN A 113 -26.50 0.03 1.87
CA ASN A 113 -27.07 0.46 3.14
C ASN A 113 -26.02 1.26 3.95
N ARG A 114 -26.26 2.56 4.11
CA ARG A 114 -25.35 3.52 4.78
C ARG A 114 -25.03 3.10 6.22
N GLY A 115 -26.04 2.68 6.97
CA GLY A 115 -25.90 2.27 8.36
C GLY A 115 -25.09 0.99 8.50
N LEU A 116 -25.38 -0.01 7.65
CA LEU A 116 -24.65 -1.29 7.66
C LEU A 116 -23.17 -1.10 7.32
N TYR A 117 -22.84 -0.28 6.32
CA TYR A 117 -21.45 0.02 5.99
C TYR A 117 -20.74 0.83 7.08
N ALA A 118 -21.42 1.78 7.71
CA ALA A 118 -20.83 2.54 8.82
C ALA A 118 -20.52 1.65 10.03
N VAL A 119 -21.50 0.85 10.47
CA VAL A 119 -21.35 -0.10 11.58
C VAL A 119 -20.30 -1.15 11.26
N GLY A 120 -20.35 -1.73 10.05
CA GLY A 120 -19.34 -2.68 9.59
C GLY A 120 -17.95 -2.04 9.54
N GLY A 121 -17.83 -0.81 9.07
CA GLY A 121 -16.58 -0.06 9.06
C GLY A 121 -16.01 0.20 10.46
N PHE A 122 -16.86 0.34 11.47
CA PHE A 122 -16.40 0.50 12.85
C PHE A 122 -15.82 -0.79 13.41
N PHE A 123 -16.50 -1.92 13.23
CA PHE A 123 -16.09 -3.21 13.82
C PHE A 123 -15.07 -3.98 12.98
N LEU A 124 -15.16 -3.89 11.65
CA LEU A 124 -14.39 -4.69 10.69
C LEU A 124 -13.53 -3.83 9.75
N SER A 125 -13.56 -2.50 9.91
CA SER A 125 -12.62 -1.52 9.34
C SER A 125 -12.12 -1.87 7.94
N GLY A 126 -10.85 -2.23 7.81
CA GLY A 126 -10.19 -2.51 6.52
C GLY A 126 -10.94 -3.50 5.63
N LEU A 127 -11.53 -4.56 6.19
CA LEU A 127 -12.26 -5.56 5.40
C LEU A 127 -13.50 -4.94 4.74
N VAL A 128 -14.22 -4.10 5.48
CA VAL A 128 -15.42 -3.43 4.96
C VAL A 128 -15.03 -2.34 3.96
N VAL A 129 -13.94 -1.61 4.21
CA VAL A 129 -13.39 -0.66 3.23
C VAL A 129 -13.03 -1.37 1.92
N TRP A 130 -12.33 -2.51 1.98
CA TRP A 130 -11.96 -3.27 0.79
C TRP A 130 -13.18 -3.77 0.03
N HIS A 131 -14.14 -4.39 0.72
CA HIS A 131 -15.38 -4.86 0.10
C HIS A 131 -16.18 -3.70 -0.51
N TYR A 132 -16.32 -2.59 0.21
CA TYR A 132 -17.04 -1.41 -0.26
C TYR A 132 -16.38 -0.81 -1.51
N LEU A 133 -15.07 -0.59 -1.48
CA LEU A 133 -14.34 -0.06 -2.64
C LEU A 133 -14.38 -1.04 -3.83
N TYR A 134 -14.29 -2.34 -3.57
CA TYR A 134 -14.43 -3.37 -4.60
C TYR A 134 -15.79 -3.26 -5.30
N ARG A 135 -16.89 -3.21 -4.53
CA ARG A 135 -18.25 -3.04 -5.03
C ARG A 135 -18.45 -1.70 -5.73
N ARG A 136 -17.92 -0.62 -5.15
CA ARG A 136 -18.01 0.72 -5.76
C ARG A 136 -17.35 0.74 -7.12
N HIS A 137 -16.15 0.18 -7.26
CA HIS A 137 -15.47 0.08 -8.55
C HIS A 137 -16.24 -0.79 -9.56
N GLN A 138 -17.09 -1.74 -9.15
CA GLN A 138 -17.94 -2.48 -10.08
C GLN A 138 -19.00 -1.59 -10.75
N HIS A 139 -19.53 -0.59 -10.03
CA HIS A 139 -20.67 0.21 -10.47
C HIS A 139 -20.29 1.64 -10.91
N VAL A 140 -19.25 2.20 -10.31
CA VAL A 140 -18.75 3.55 -10.58
C VAL A 140 -17.30 3.45 -11.02
N VAL A 141 -17.01 3.94 -12.22
CA VAL A 141 -15.65 3.94 -12.75
C VAL A 141 -14.92 5.19 -12.24
N ASP A 142 -13.79 4.99 -11.58
CA ASP A 142 -12.91 6.09 -11.16
C ASP A 142 -12.14 6.69 -12.35
N TRP A 143 -11.79 7.98 -12.30
CA TRP A 143 -10.91 8.61 -13.30
C TRP A 143 -9.46 8.54 -12.82
N VAL A 144 -8.59 8.04 -13.70
CA VAL A 144 -7.14 8.21 -13.58
C VAL A 144 -6.63 8.56 -14.97
N GLY A 145 -6.12 9.78 -15.13
CA GLY A 145 -5.84 10.37 -16.45
C GLY A 145 -4.47 10.06 -17.05
N SER A 146 -3.73 9.06 -16.55
CA SER A 146 -2.36 8.83 -17.03
C SER A 146 -1.96 7.36 -17.03
N GLN A 147 -1.28 6.93 -18.09
CA GLN A 147 -0.58 5.65 -18.15
C GLN A 147 0.70 5.63 -17.32
N ALA A 148 1.17 6.80 -16.84
CA ALA A 148 2.42 6.90 -16.12
C ALA A 148 2.43 6.19 -14.75
N TRP A 149 1.26 5.86 -14.20
CA TRP A 149 1.15 5.05 -12.99
C TRP A 149 1.79 3.66 -13.14
N TRP A 150 1.83 3.13 -14.36
CA TRP A 150 2.60 1.92 -14.68
C TRP A 150 4.10 2.07 -14.38
N TYR A 151 4.69 3.23 -14.68
CA TYR A 151 6.10 3.47 -14.39
C TYR A 151 6.39 3.52 -12.89
N LEU A 152 5.44 4.00 -12.06
CA LEU A 152 5.59 3.89 -10.61
C LEU A 152 5.57 2.43 -10.14
N ALA A 153 4.74 1.58 -10.76
CA ALA A 153 4.75 0.15 -10.47
C ALA A 153 6.11 -0.49 -10.81
N LEU A 154 6.68 -0.14 -11.97
CA LEU A 154 8.01 -0.59 -12.39
C LEU A 154 9.12 -0.12 -11.45
N ILE A 155 9.09 1.14 -11.02
CA ILE A 155 10.04 1.68 -10.04
C ILE A 155 9.95 0.91 -8.73
N GLY A 156 8.74 0.61 -8.25
CA GLY A 156 8.53 -0.20 -7.04
C GLY A 156 9.18 -1.59 -7.15
N VAL A 157 8.98 -2.27 -8.29
CA VAL A 157 9.62 -3.58 -8.57
C VAL A 157 11.14 -3.45 -8.65
N ALA A 158 11.66 -2.40 -9.31
CA ALA A 158 13.09 -2.16 -9.44
C ALA A 158 13.75 -1.93 -8.07
N ILE A 159 13.12 -1.14 -7.18
CA ILE A 159 13.60 -0.95 -5.79
C ILE A 159 13.60 -2.30 -5.05
N GLY A 160 12.55 -3.11 -5.19
CA GLY A 160 12.50 -4.44 -4.59
C GLY A 160 13.63 -5.36 -5.08
N ALA A 161 13.90 -5.37 -6.38
CA ALA A 161 14.98 -6.15 -6.98
C ALA A 161 16.37 -5.67 -6.50
N LEU A 162 16.59 -4.35 -6.46
CA LEU A 162 17.83 -3.75 -5.95
C LEU A 162 18.04 -4.07 -4.48
N ALA A 163 16.99 -4.04 -3.65
CA ALA A 163 17.05 -4.42 -2.25
C ALA A 163 17.40 -5.91 -2.07
N ALA A 164 16.81 -6.79 -2.90
CA ALA A 164 17.12 -8.21 -2.90
C ALA A 164 18.60 -8.47 -3.28
N VAL A 165 19.11 -7.85 -4.35
CA VAL A 165 20.52 -7.97 -4.75
C VAL A 165 21.44 -7.36 -3.69
N GLY A 166 21.11 -6.17 -3.18
CA GLY A 166 21.87 -5.49 -2.13
C GLY A 166 21.94 -6.30 -0.83
N SER A 167 20.94 -7.14 -0.55
CA SER A 167 20.95 -8.01 0.64
C SER A 167 22.14 -8.97 0.70
N ALA A 168 22.75 -9.31 -0.45
CA ALA A 168 23.97 -10.10 -0.51
C ALA A 168 25.21 -9.35 0.03
N ILE A 169 25.18 -8.02 0.02
CA ILE A 169 26.21 -7.14 0.59
C ILE A 169 25.92 -6.86 2.07
N GLY A 170 24.65 -6.67 2.42
CA GLY A 170 24.21 -6.50 3.80
C GLY A 170 22.73 -6.81 3.97
N PRO A 171 22.34 -7.73 4.88
CA PRO A 171 20.96 -8.21 4.99
C PRO A 171 19.96 -7.10 5.33
N GLY A 172 20.39 -6.05 6.02
CA GLY A 172 19.58 -4.85 6.31
C GLY A 172 19.11 -4.10 5.06
N LEU A 173 19.80 -4.23 3.91
CA LEU A 173 19.39 -3.60 2.66
C LEU A 173 18.12 -4.22 2.07
N LEU A 174 17.74 -5.45 2.47
CA LEU A 174 16.48 -6.06 2.07
C LEU A 174 15.28 -5.22 2.48
N PHE A 175 15.37 -4.50 3.61
CA PHE A 175 14.28 -3.65 4.12
C PHE A 175 13.98 -2.44 3.22
N LEU A 176 14.93 -2.01 2.37
CA LEU A 176 14.65 -1.00 1.35
C LEU A 176 13.60 -1.48 0.34
N GLY A 177 13.40 -2.79 0.18
CA GLY A 177 12.37 -3.35 -0.68
C GLY A 177 10.95 -2.92 -0.27
N PHE A 178 10.72 -2.73 1.04
CA PHE A 178 9.42 -2.23 1.52
C PHE A 178 9.15 -0.78 1.11
N VAL A 179 10.18 0.02 0.80
CA VAL A 179 10.01 1.38 0.24
C VAL A 179 9.46 1.32 -1.19
N GLY A 180 9.80 0.27 -1.94
CA GLY A 180 9.24 0.02 -3.28
C GLY A 180 7.79 -0.46 -3.26
N LEU A 181 7.35 -1.07 -2.16
CA LEU A 181 6.01 -1.67 -2.05
C LEU A 181 4.84 -0.69 -2.28
N PRO A 182 4.79 0.52 -1.70
CA PRO A 182 3.72 1.49 -2.01
C PRO A 182 3.74 1.91 -3.47
N LEU A 183 4.91 2.13 -4.08
CA LEU A 183 5.00 2.48 -5.50
C LEU A 183 4.47 1.35 -6.38
N PHE A 184 4.79 0.10 -6.02
CA PHE A 184 4.27 -1.08 -6.70
C PHE A 184 2.75 -1.21 -6.56
N ALA A 185 2.24 -1.29 -5.33
CA ALA A 185 0.83 -1.56 -5.08
C ALA A 185 -0.08 -0.40 -5.51
N ILE A 186 0.29 0.85 -5.20
CA ILE A 186 -0.49 2.04 -5.58
C ILE A 186 -0.36 2.28 -7.09
N GLY A 187 0.83 2.08 -7.69
CA GLY A 187 1.02 2.15 -9.13
C GLY A 187 0.11 1.17 -9.87
N VAL A 188 0.08 -0.10 -9.45
CA VAL A 188 -0.82 -1.12 -9.99
C VAL A 188 -2.30 -0.79 -9.77
N TYR A 189 -2.67 -0.24 -8.61
CA TYR A 189 -4.04 0.23 -8.36
C TYR A 189 -4.46 1.31 -9.37
N LYS A 190 -3.64 2.35 -9.53
CA LYS A 190 -3.95 3.48 -10.40
C LYS A 190 -3.87 3.10 -11.89
N ASP A 191 -2.92 2.26 -12.29
CA ASP A 191 -2.85 1.71 -13.65
C ASP A 191 -4.04 0.77 -13.94
N ALA A 192 -4.52 -0.01 -12.96
CA ALA A 192 -5.72 -0.83 -13.13
C ALA A 192 -6.96 0.05 -13.36
N THR A 193 -7.09 1.18 -12.65
CA THR A 193 -8.15 2.15 -12.93
C THR A 193 -8.04 2.73 -14.34
N TYR A 194 -6.82 3.10 -14.77
CA TYR A 194 -6.55 3.57 -16.13
C TYR A 194 -6.89 2.50 -17.20
N ALA A 195 -6.44 1.27 -17.03
CA ALA A 195 -6.71 0.16 -17.94
C ALA A 195 -8.19 -0.15 -18.05
N ARG A 196 -8.89 -0.11 -16.92
CA ARG A 196 -10.35 -0.28 -16.90
C ARG A 196 -11.08 0.80 -17.69
N LEU A 197 -10.55 2.02 -17.78
CA LEU A 197 -11.14 3.09 -18.59
C LEU A 197 -10.79 2.96 -20.07
N ASN A 198 -9.54 2.62 -20.38
CA ASN A 198 -8.97 2.79 -21.72
C ASN A 198 -8.83 1.48 -22.52
N SER A 199 -9.26 0.34 -21.97
CA SER A 199 -9.25 -0.95 -22.67
C SER A 199 -10.53 -1.74 -22.48
N ASP A 200 -10.61 -2.90 -23.13
CA ASP A 200 -11.64 -3.93 -22.95
C ASP A 200 -11.42 -4.74 -21.65
N TRP A 201 -10.20 -4.82 -21.15
CA TRP A 201 -9.90 -5.40 -19.84
C TRP A 201 -10.54 -4.58 -18.72
N ARG A 202 -11.27 -5.27 -17.84
CA ARG A 202 -11.96 -4.67 -16.68
C ARG A 202 -11.35 -5.12 -15.36
N PRO A 203 -10.06 -4.79 -15.09
CA PRO A 203 -9.47 -5.12 -13.80
C PRO A 203 -10.25 -4.42 -12.68
N ASN A 204 -10.40 -5.11 -11.54
CA ASN A 204 -10.87 -4.44 -10.32
C ASN A 204 -9.65 -3.84 -9.60
N PRO A 205 -9.54 -2.50 -9.48
CA PRO A 205 -8.35 -1.86 -8.90
C PRO A 205 -8.03 -2.34 -7.49
N VAL A 206 -9.04 -2.59 -6.65
CA VAL A 206 -8.85 -3.04 -5.27
C VAL A 206 -8.23 -4.43 -5.22
N ASN A 207 -8.72 -5.37 -6.05
CA ASN A 207 -8.13 -6.70 -6.11
C ASN A 207 -6.67 -6.65 -6.58
N HIS A 208 -6.38 -5.81 -7.56
CA HIS A 208 -5.03 -5.66 -8.08
C HIS A 208 -4.09 -4.97 -7.08
N PHE A 209 -4.59 -4.01 -6.29
CA PHE A 209 -3.86 -3.45 -5.16
C PHE A 209 -3.54 -4.53 -4.11
N LEU A 210 -4.55 -5.27 -3.65
CA LEU A 210 -4.36 -6.29 -2.61
C LEU A 210 -3.43 -7.39 -3.09
N ALA A 211 -3.58 -7.86 -4.33
CA ALA A 211 -2.68 -8.83 -4.92
C ALA A 211 -1.25 -8.27 -5.02
N ALA A 212 -1.05 -7.04 -5.51
CA ALA A 212 0.26 -6.40 -5.57
C ALA A 212 0.88 -6.22 -4.18
N PHE A 213 0.10 -5.78 -3.20
CA PHE A 213 0.54 -5.57 -1.83
C PHE A 213 0.94 -6.88 -1.17
N PHE A 214 0.05 -7.88 -1.12
CA PHE A 214 0.32 -9.14 -0.46
C PHE A 214 1.40 -9.95 -1.18
N THR A 215 1.42 -9.96 -2.50
CA THR A 215 2.51 -10.63 -3.23
C THR A 215 3.80 -9.85 -3.09
N GLY A 216 3.79 -8.52 -3.11
CA GLY A 216 4.97 -7.67 -2.94
C GLY A 216 5.62 -7.78 -1.56
N LEU A 217 4.88 -8.19 -0.52
CA LEU A 217 5.45 -8.55 0.78
C LEU A 217 6.37 -9.79 0.71
N PHE A 218 6.25 -10.60 -0.35
CA PHE A 218 7.02 -11.83 -0.54
C PHE A 218 7.71 -11.84 -1.91
N ALA A 219 9.05 -11.86 -1.93
CA ALA A 219 9.81 -11.75 -3.17
C ALA A 219 9.39 -12.74 -4.28
N PHE A 220 9.15 -14.01 -3.94
CA PHE A 220 8.80 -15.04 -4.92
C PHE A 220 7.38 -14.88 -5.51
N PRO A 221 6.29 -14.77 -4.72
CA PRO A 221 4.96 -14.46 -5.22
C PRO A 221 4.88 -13.17 -6.05
N ALA A 222 5.65 -12.13 -5.68
CA ALA A 222 5.66 -10.85 -6.40
C ALA A 222 6.02 -11.03 -7.89
N VAL A 223 6.99 -11.89 -8.20
CA VAL A 223 7.44 -12.15 -9.58
C VAL A 223 6.31 -12.70 -10.44
N PHE A 224 5.56 -13.68 -9.94
CA PHE A 224 4.45 -14.28 -10.70
C PHE A 224 3.31 -13.29 -10.92
N TYR A 225 2.92 -12.56 -9.88
CA TYR A 225 1.85 -11.60 -10.01
C TYR A 225 2.24 -10.44 -10.92
N PHE A 226 3.46 -9.93 -10.81
CA PHE A 226 3.97 -8.90 -11.70
C PHE A 226 4.00 -9.39 -13.16
N GLY A 227 4.50 -10.60 -13.42
CA GLY A 227 4.48 -11.20 -14.75
C GLY A 227 3.06 -11.35 -15.33
N TYR A 228 2.12 -11.82 -14.52
CA TYR A 228 0.69 -11.86 -14.90
C TYR A 228 0.16 -10.47 -15.25
N TYR A 229 0.46 -9.46 -14.44
CA TYR A 229 -0.02 -8.10 -14.67
C TYR A 229 0.59 -7.48 -15.94
N VAL A 230 1.90 -7.64 -16.15
CA VAL A 230 2.61 -7.22 -17.39
C VAL A 230 1.96 -7.86 -18.60
N TYR A 231 1.72 -9.17 -18.56
CA TYR A 231 1.09 -9.90 -19.67
C TYR A 231 -0.30 -9.34 -19.99
N LYS A 232 -1.16 -9.19 -18.98
CA LYS A 232 -2.51 -8.64 -19.16
C LYS A 232 -2.45 -7.20 -19.66
N ARG A 233 -1.61 -6.36 -19.09
CA ARG A 233 -1.46 -4.97 -19.53
C ARG A 233 -0.99 -4.90 -20.97
N HIS A 234 0.05 -5.66 -21.34
CA HIS A 234 0.57 -5.68 -22.70
C HIS A 234 -0.50 -6.07 -23.73
N ALA A 235 -1.29 -7.11 -23.43
CA ALA A 235 -2.34 -7.58 -24.33
C ALA A 235 -3.47 -6.56 -24.58
N HIS A 236 -3.72 -5.64 -23.64
CA HIS A 236 -4.89 -4.74 -23.67
C HIS A 236 -4.55 -3.25 -23.85
N LEU A 237 -3.34 -2.83 -23.49
CA LEU A 237 -2.87 -1.44 -23.54
C LEU A 237 -1.49 -1.30 -24.19
N GLY A 238 -0.76 -2.39 -24.43
CA GLY A 238 0.68 -2.32 -24.67
C GLY A 238 1.49 -2.01 -23.41
N LEU A 239 2.77 -1.72 -23.58
CA LEU A 239 3.71 -1.42 -22.47
C LEU A 239 4.28 0.01 -22.51
N LEU A 240 4.00 0.76 -23.57
CA LEU A 240 4.50 2.11 -23.84
C LEU A 240 3.35 3.11 -23.88
#